data_AF-A0A8T5XPM8-F1
#
_entry.id   AF-A0A8T5XPM8-F1
#
_cell.length_a   1.000
_cell.length_b   1.000
_cell.length_c   1.000
_cell.angle_alpha   90.00
_cell.angle_beta   90.00
_cell.angle_gamma   90.00
#
_symmetry.space_group_name_H-M   'P 1'
#
loop_
_entity.id
_entity.type
_entity.pdbx_description
1 polymer ?
#
loop_
_entity_poly.entity_id
_entity_poly.type
_entity_poly.pdbx_seq_one_letter_code
_entity_poly.pdbx_strand_id
1 'polypeptide(L)'
;MKGYLLLNNGIVLNGEVIGDIKNILGISELSNDGVKINCQATNKSAIITNKPNNKGDFLISDENFKYFKKIINNNENLQCKIVTDNLALDFHVYDLKTNIINF
;
A
#
# COMPACT_ATOMS: atom_id res chain seq x y z
N MET A 1 -3.88 8.16 11.99
CA MET A 1 -2.61 7.64 12.56
C MET A 1 -1.55 7.66 11.47
N LYS A 2 -0.28 8.00 11.76
CA LYS A 2 0.76 7.98 10.70
C LYS A 2 1.00 6.55 10.23
N GLY A 3 1.27 6.37 8.94
CA GLY A 3 1.70 5.11 8.36
C GLY A 3 2.48 5.31 7.09
N TYR A 4 2.90 4.20 6.48
CA TYR A 4 3.74 4.21 5.29
C TYR A 4 3.18 3.28 4.23
N LEU A 5 3.35 3.65 2.98
CA LEU A 5 3.12 2.80 1.81
C LEU A 5 4.48 2.47 1.20
N LEU A 6 4.87 1.20 1.26
CA LEU A 6 6.11 0.69 0.71
C LEU A 6 5.82 0.00 -0.62
N LEU A 7 6.61 0.30 -1.64
CA LEU A 7 6.54 -0.35 -2.94
C LEU A 7 7.66 -1.39 -3.07
N ASN A 8 7.45 -2.44 -3.86
CA ASN A 8 8.46 -3.50 -4.06
C ASN A 8 9.79 -3.02 -4.66
N ASN A 9 9.80 -1.85 -5.30
CA ASN A 9 11.01 -1.18 -5.79
C ASN A 9 11.78 -0.39 -4.71
N GLY A 10 11.34 -0.45 -3.44
CA GLY A 10 12.00 0.18 -2.30
C GLY A 10 11.56 1.62 -2.02
N ILE A 11 10.63 2.17 -2.79
CA ILE A 11 10.07 3.50 -2.53
C ILE A 11 9.16 3.46 -1.31
N VAL A 12 9.26 4.49 -0.46
CA VAL A 12 8.41 4.69 0.71
C VAL A 12 7.65 6.00 0.56
N LEU A 13 6.33 5.92 0.67
CA LEU A 13 5.44 7.09 0.65
C LEU A 13 4.80 7.26 2.02
N ASN A 14 4.89 8.46 2.58
CA ASN A 14 4.25 8.80 3.84
C ASN A 14 2.73 8.95 3.65
N GLY A 15 1.97 8.50 4.64
CA GLY A 15 0.52 8.67 4.66
C GLY A 15 -0.09 8.59 6.06
N GLU A 16 -1.42 8.58 6.07
CA GLU A 16 -2.23 8.53 7.27
C GLU A 16 -3.29 7.43 7.14
N VAL A 17 -3.36 6.58 8.16
CA VAL A 17 -4.46 5.63 8.33
C VAL A 17 -5.70 6.39 8.77
N ILE A 18 -6.77 6.26 7.97
CA ILE A 18 -8.08 6.88 8.18
C ILE A 18 -9.21 5.85 8.38
N GLY A 19 -9.01 4.59 7.96
CA GLY A 19 -9.92 3.47 8.19
C GLY A 19 -9.44 2.50 9.28
N ASP A 20 -10.21 1.46 9.55
CA ASP A 20 -9.82 0.36 10.45
C ASP A 20 -9.03 -0.70 9.68
N ILE A 21 -7.76 -0.37 9.37
CA ILE A 21 -6.85 -1.28 8.70
C ILE A 21 -5.61 -1.57 9.55
N LYS A 22 -5.08 -2.76 9.34
CA LYS A 22 -3.74 -3.17 9.80
C LYS A 22 -2.79 -3.20 8.61
N ASN A 23 -1.56 -3.61 8.84
CA ASN A 23 -0.62 -3.90 7.76
C ASN A 23 -1.28 -4.79 6.70
N ILE A 24 -1.11 -4.41 5.44
CA ILE A 24 -1.60 -5.19 4.31
C ILE A 24 -0.51 -5.22 3.23
N LEU A 25 -0.12 -6.42 2.83
CA LEU A 25 0.78 -6.67 1.71
C LEU A 25 -0.05 -7.26 0.56
N GLY A 26 0.02 -6.65 -0.62
CA GLY A 26 -0.81 -7.07 -1.74
C GLY A 26 -0.43 -6.43 -3.06
N ILE A 27 -1.21 -6.73 -4.09
CA ILE A 27 -1.07 -6.16 -5.43
C ILE A 27 -1.93 -4.90 -5.50
N SER A 28 -1.37 -3.80 -6.02
CA SER A 28 -2.09 -2.56 -6.25
C SER A 28 -2.74 -2.53 -7.63
N GLU A 29 -3.99 -2.08 -7.66
CA GLU A 29 -4.81 -1.91 -8.86
C GLU A 29 -5.54 -0.56 -8.80
N LEU A 30 -5.70 0.10 -9.96
CA LEU A 30 -6.53 1.29 -10.03
C LEU A 30 -8.01 0.93 -9.86
N SER A 31 -8.73 1.71 -9.06
CA SER A 31 -10.17 1.60 -8.88
C SER A 31 -10.86 2.95 -9.06
N ASN A 32 -12.19 2.94 -9.14
CA ASN A 32 -12.98 4.18 -9.24
C ASN A 32 -12.84 5.06 -7.98
N ASP A 33 -12.60 4.44 -6.83
CA ASP A 33 -12.56 5.11 -5.53
C ASP A 33 -11.12 5.48 -5.10
N GLY A 34 -10.10 4.97 -5.79
CA GLY A 34 -8.69 5.22 -5.44
C GLY A 34 -7.73 4.20 -6.04
N VAL A 35 -6.73 3.82 -5.27
CA VAL A 35 -5.90 2.63 -5.55
C VAL A 35 -6.27 1.55 -4.57
N LYS A 36 -6.68 0.38 -5.05
CA LYS A 36 -7.00 -0.77 -4.21
C LYS A 36 -5.75 -1.64 -4.04
N ILE A 37 -5.44 -2.04 -2.83
CA ILE A 37 -4.44 -3.08 -2.54
C ILE A 37 -5.18 -4.35 -2.17
N ASN A 38 -4.95 -5.43 -2.92
CA ASN A 38 -5.58 -6.73 -2.70
C ASN A 38 -4.55 -7.73 -2.14
N CYS A 39 -4.78 -8.23 -0.92
CA CYS A 39 -3.99 -9.31 -0.33
C CYS A 39 -4.64 -10.66 -0.67
N GLN A 40 -4.08 -11.38 -1.65
CA GLN A 40 -4.63 -12.65 -2.13
C GLN A 40 -4.68 -13.73 -1.04
N ALA A 41 -3.69 -13.77 -0.14
CA ALA A 41 -3.62 -14.79 0.92
C ALA A 41 -4.72 -14.65 1.98
N THR A 42 -5.23 -13.43 2.20
CA THR A 42 -6.22 -13.15 3.27
C THR A 42 -7.58 -12.70 2.75
N ASN A 43 -7.72 -12.50 1.43
CA ASN A 43 -8.87 -11.86 0.79
C ASN A 43 -9.23 -10.48 1.36
N LYS A 44 -8.31 -9.84 2.09
CA LYS A 44 -8.48 -8.48 2.58
C LYS A 44 -8.03 -7.47 1.54
N SER A 45 -8.61 -6.29 1.58
CA SER A 45 -8.20 -5.17 0.75
C SER A 45 -8.20 -3.86 1.52
N ALA A 46 -7.44 -2.90 1.02
CA ALA A 46 -7.46 -1.52 1.49
C ALA A 46 -7.53 -0.55 0.30
N ILE A 47 -8.16 0.60 0.47
CA ILE A 47 -8.23 1.66 -0.54
C ILE A 47 -7.35 2.83 -0.11
N ILE A 48 -6.42 3.19 -0.99
CA ILE A 48 -5.59 4.38 -0.85
C ILE A 48 -6.24 5.53 -1.62
N THR A 49 -6.37 6.67 -0.96
CA THR A 49 -6.92 7.90 -1.53
C THR A 49 -5.97 9.07 -1.30
N ASN A 50 -6.23 10.17 -2.00
CA ASN A 50 -5.54 11.45 -1.81
C ASN A 50 -6.40 12.51 -1.11
N LYS A 51 -7.67 12.19 -0.87
CA LYS A 51 -8.61 13.04 -0.15
C LYS A 51 -9.40 12.19 0.84
N PRO A 52 -9.73 12.72 2.03
CA PRO A 52 -10.64 12.05 2.95
C PRO A 52 -11.95 11.76 2.25
N ASN A 53 -12.37 10.50 2.26
CA ASN A 53 -13.69 10.08 1.78
C ASN A 53 -14.14 8.88 2.61
N ASN A 54 -15.42 8.52 2.52
CA ASN A 54 -16.00 7.43 3.35
C ASN A 54 -15.57 6.02 2.91
N LYS A 55 -14.67 5.90 1.93
CA LYS A 55 -14.25 4.63 1.34
C LYS A 55 -12.74 4.37 1.45
N GLY A 56 -11.96 5.38 1.82
CA GLY A 56 -10.51 5.30 1.92
C GLY A 56 -10.11 4.74 3.27
N ASP A 57 -9.09 3.89 3.26
CA ASP A 57 -8.48 3.33 4.46
C ASP A 57 -7.15 4.00 4.78
N PHE A 58 -6.46 4.49 3.73
CA PHE A 58 -5.16 5.12 3.83
C PHE A 58 -5.08 6.35 2.93
N LEU A 59 -4.63 7.46 3.50
CA LEU A 59 -4.55 8.75 2.84
C LEU A 59 -3.09 9.09 2.56
N ILE A 60 -2.76 9.46 1.33
CA ILE A 60 -1.45 10.02 0.96
C ILE A 60 -1.63 11.39 0.32
N SER A 61 -0.55 12.18 0.22
CA SER A 61 -0.62 13.49 -0.43
C SER A 61 -1.00 13.37 -1.91
N ASP A 62 -1.58 14.44 -2.47
CA ASP A 62 -1.93 14.53 -3.90
C ASP A 62 -0.73 14.22 -4.81
N GLU A 63 0.46 14.69 -4.44
CA GLU A 63 1.71 14.45 -5.19
C GLU A 63 2.12 12.99 -5.15
N ASN A 64 2.15 12.38 -3.96
CA ASN A 64 2.46 10.97 -3.78
C ASN A 64 1.45 10.08 -4.51
N PHE A 65 0.17 10.47 -4.51
CA PHE A 65 -0.88 9.73 -5.19
C PHE A 65 -0.74 9.77 -6.72
N LYS A 66 -0.45 10.94 -7.30
CA LYS A 66 -0.15 11.06 -8.73
C LYS A 66 1.06 10.23 -9.12
N TYR A 67 2.11 10.29 -8.31
CA TYR A 67 3.32 9.50 -8.51
C TYR A 67 3.05 8.00 -8.44
N PHE A 68 2.31 7.55 -7.42
CA PHE A 68 1.94 6.15 -7.24
C PHE A 68 1.11 5.62 -8.41
N LYS A 69 0.10 6.37 -8.87
CA LYS A 69 -0.68 6.02 -10.08
C LYS A 69 0.20 5.85 -11.32
N LYS A 70 1.20 6.71 -11.50
CA LYS A 70 2.14 6.61 -12.62
C LYS A 70 2.96 5.32 -12.55
N ILE A 71 3.39 4.90 -11.37
CA ILE A 71 4.12 3.63 -11.20
C ILE A 71 3.21 2.45 -11.52
N ILE A 72 1.98 2.42 -11.00
CA ILE A 72 1.02 1.33 -11.27
C ILE A 72 0.78 1.18 -12.77
N ASN A 73 0.55 2.30 -13.49
CA ASN A 73 0.33 2.26 -14.94
C ASN A 73 1.53 1.71 -15.73
N ASN A 74 2.74 1.80 -15.17
CA ASN A 74 3.97 1.32 -15.80
C ASN A 74 4.38 -0.09 -15.38
N ASN A 75 3.70 -0.70 -14.40
CA ASN A 75 4.05 -2.00 -13.83
C ASN A 75 2.81 -2.88 -13.73
N GLU A 76 2.79 -3.94 -14.52
CA GLU A 76 1.77 -4.98 -14.39
C GLU A 76 1.98 -5.68 -13.03
N ASN A 77 0.99 -5.60 -12.13
CA ASN A 77 1.01 -6.20 -10.80
C ASN A 77 2.05 -5.62 -9.81
N LEU A 78 2.08 -4.29 -9.64
CA LEU A 78 2.90 -3.66 -8.61
C LEU A 78 2.52 -4.18 -7.20
N GLN A 79 3.46 -4.84 -6.54
CA GLN A 79 3.29 -5.27 -5.15
C GLN A 79 3.67 -4.12 -4.21
N CYS A 80 2.84 -3.91 -3.18
CA CYS A 80 3.05 -2.88 -2.19
C CYS A 80 2.51 -3.30 -0.81
N LYS A 81 2.96 -2.60 0.22
CA LYS A 81 2.60 -2.84 1.60
C LYS A 81 2.20 -1.55 2.30
N ILE A 82 1.01 -1.52 2.90
CA ILE A 82 0.68 -0.50 3.90
C ILE A 82 1.23 -0.99 5.24
N VAL A 83 1.95 -0.11 5.93
CA VAL A 83 2.50 -0.32 7.27
C VAL A 83 1.85 0.68 8.22
N THR A 84 1.23 0.15 9.27
CA THR A 84 0.46 0.88 10.27
C THR A 84 0.98 0.66 11.69
N ASP A 85 1.95 -0.23 11.89
CA ASP A 85 2.55 -0.51 13.20
C ASP A 85 3.85 0.28 13.41
N ASN A 86 4.48 0.08 14.58
CA ASN A 86 5.68 0.81 15.00
C ASN A 86 6.98 0.01 14.74
N LEU A 87 6.94 -1.09 13.99
CA LEU A 87 8.16 -1.81 13.66
C LEU A 87 9.02 -0.97 12.70
N ALA A 88 10.34 -1.16 12.76
CA ALA A 88 11.23 -0.43 11.87
C ALA A 88 10.96 -0.81 10.41
N LEU A 89 10.96 0.20 9.53
CA LEU A 89 10.63 0.03 8.11
C LEU A 89 11.51 -1.01 7.42
N ASP A 90 12.76 -1.17 7.85
CA ASP A 90 13.69 -2.15 7.31
C ASP A 90 13.12 -3.57 7.35
N PHE A 91 12.46 -3.97 8.44
CA PHE A 91 11.81 -5.29 8.55
C PHE A 91 10.71 -5.45 7.51
N HIS A 92 9.94 -4.40 7.23
CA HIS A 92 8.88 -4.45 6.23
C HIS A 92 9.40 -4.43 4.78
N VAL A 93 10.54 -3.77 4.54
CA VAL A 93 11.22 -3.83 3.25
C VAL A 93 11.71 -5.26 2.98
N TYR A 94 12.23 -5.96 3.99
CA TYR A 94 12.58 -7.37 3.86
C TYR A 94 11.37 -8.22 3.46
N ASP A 95 10.20 -8.02 4.07
CA ASP A 95 8.97 -8.75 3.73
C ASP A 95 8.55 -8.57 2.26
N LEU A 96 8.80 -7.38 1.68
CA LEU A 96 8.46 -7.06 0.29
C LEU A 96 9.43 -7.68 -0.73
N LYS A 97 10.68 -7.91 -0.34
CA LYS A 97 11.74 -8.42 -1.22
C LYS A 97 11.97 -9.92 -1.09
N THR A 98 11.45 -10.54 -0.05
CA THR A 98 11.70 -11.94 0.27
C THR A 98 10.49 -12.78 -0.12
N ASN A 99 10.66 -13.65 -1.13
CA ASN A 99 9.72 -14.74 -1.38
C ASN A 99 10.12 -15.93 -0.52
N ILE A 100 9.33 -16.23 0.52
CA ILE A 100 9.50 -17.47 1.28
C ILE A 100 8.85 -18.59 0.45
N ILE A 101 9.69 -19.48 -0.09
CA ILE A 101 9.23 -20.71 -0.76
C ILE A 101 9.04 -21.76 0.34
N ASN A 102 7.80 -22.14 0.62
CA ASN A 102 7.50 -23.30 1.46
C ASN A 102 7.51 -24.55 0.57
N PHE A 103 8.40 -25.50 0.87
CA PHE A 103 8.41 -26.84 0.29
C PHE A 103 7.41 -27.77 0.99
#